data_AF-A0A4P8HL84-F1
#
_entry.id   AF-A0A4P8HL84-F1
#
_cell.length_a   1.000
_cell.length_b   1.000
_cell.length_c   1.000
_cell.angle_alpha   90.00
_cell.angle_beta   90.00
_cell.angle_gamma   90.00
#
_symmetry.space_group_name_H-M   'P 1'
#
loop_
_entity.id
_entity.type
_entity.pdbx_description
1 polymer ?
#
loop_
_entity_poly.entity_id
_entity_poly.type
_entity_poly.pdbx_seq_one_letter_code
_entity_poly.pdbx_strand_id
1 'polypeptide(L)' 'MHEEHITSDQALRSDAATAAVIEEALRLCASEGIDGAIRYMEEHHLDRKTILRVLCSPKFHR' A
#
# COMPACT_ATOMS: atom_id res chain seq x y z
N MET A 1 31.13 -4.13 15.47
CA MET A 1 30.13 -5.21 15.63
C MET A 1 28.83 -4.54 16.06
N HIS A 2 27.80 -4.61 15.22
CA HIS A 2 26.37 -4.41 15.51
C HIS A 2 25.82 -2.99 15.71
N GLU A 3 25.65 -2.22 14.63
CA GLU A 3 24.64 -1.13 14.59
C GLU A 3 23.84 -1.01 13.26
N GLU A 4 24.06 -1.87 12.24
CA GLU A 4 23.34 -1.77 10.95
C GLU A 4 22.10 -2.69 10.84
N HIS A 5 21.81 -3.53 11.83
CA HIS A 5 20.77 -4.57 11.70
C HIS A 5 19.35 -4.14 12.12
N ILE A 6 19.21 -3.03 12.85
CA ILE A 6 17.92 -2.63 13.45
C ILE A 6 17.02 -1.91 12.44
N THR A 7 17.62 -1.18 11.49
CA THR A 7 16.91 -0.42 10.45
C THR A 7 16.34 -1.30 9.34
N SER A 8 17.03 -2.39 8.97
CA SER A 8 16.58 -3.28 7.89
C SER A 8 15.35 -4.11 8.29
N ASP A 9 15.32 -4.66 9.49
CA ASP A 9 14.17 -5.48 9.95
C ASP A 9 12.90 -4.64 10.17
N GLN A 10 13.06 -3.39 10.64
CA GLN A 10 11.94 -2.44 10.74
C GLN A 10 11.42 -2.00 9.37
N ALA A 11 12.31 -1.73 8.40
CA ALA A 11 11.91 -1.40 7.04
C ALA A 11 11.17 -2.57 6.36
N LEU A 12 11.66 -3.80 6.50
CA LEU A 12 11.01 -5.00 5.95
C LEU A 12 9.60 -5.23 6.54
N ARG A 13 9.42 -5.00 7.84
CA ARG A 13 8.10 -5.07 8.49
C ARG A 13 7.17 -3.96 8.00
N SER A 14 7.69 -2.76 7.80
CA SER A 14 6.93 -1.65 7.21
C SER A 14 6.49 -1.97 5.79
N ASP A 15 7.38 -2.54 4.97
CA ASP A 15 7.09 -2.91 3.58
C ASP A 15 6.03 -4.01 3.51
N ALA A 16 6.11 -5.03 4.37
CA ALA A 16 5.11 -6.09 4.43
C ALA A 16 3.72 -5.56 4.86
N ALA A 17 3.69 -4.64 5.83
CA ALA A 17 2.45 -4.00 6.27
C ALA A 17 1.85 -3.13 5.14
N THR A 18 2.67 -2.35 4.44
CA THR A 18 2.22 -1.56 3.28
C THR A 18 1.71 -2.46 2.15
N ALA A 19 2.36 -3.59 1.89
CA ALA A 19 1.91 -4.55 0.87
C ALA A 19 0.52 -5.13 1.19
N ALA A 20 0.27 -5.50 2.45
CA ALA A 20 -1.04 -6.00 2.88
C ALA A 20 -2.16 -4.95 2.72
N VAL A 21 -1.87 -3.68 3.05
CA VAL A 21 -2.81 -2.57 2.83
C VAL A 21 -3.10 -2.37 1.34
N ILE A 22 -2.07 -2.43 0.49
CA ILE A 22 -2.23 -2.32 -0.96
C ILE A 22 -3.09 -3.46 -1.52
N GLU A 23 -2.86 -4.70 -1.07
CA GLU A 23 -3.61 -5.86 -1.53
C GLU A 23 -5.10 -5.76 -1.17
N GLU A 24 -5.43 -5.35 0.05
CA GLU A 24 -6.83 -5.15 0.46
C GLU A 24 -7.47 -3.97 -0.29
N ALA A 25 -6.74 -2.88 -0.50
CA ALA A 25 -7.23 -1.75 -1.28
C ALA A 25 -7.56 -2.14 -2.74
N LEU A 26 -6.75 -3.00 -3.36
CA LEU A 26 -7.03 -3.52 -4.70
C LEU A 26 -8.28 -4.39 -4.73
N ARG A 27 -8.51 -5.21 -3.70
CA ARG A 27 -9.77 -5.96 -3.55
C ARG A 27 -10.98 -5.04 -3.41
N LEU A 28 -10.89 -4.03 -2.54
CA LEU A 28 -11.95 -3.02 -2.36
C LEU A 28 -12.23 -2.26 -3.66
N CYS A 29 -11.18 -1.89 -4.40
CA CYS A 29 -11.32 -1.21 -5.68
C CYS A 29 -12.10 -2.06 -6.69
N ALA A 30 -11.89 -3.38 -6.69
CA ALA A 30 -12.59 -4.30 -7.57
C ALA A 30 -14.06 -4.54 -7.16
N SER A 31 -14.39 -4.46 -5.86
CA SER A 31 -15.75 -4.72 -5.36
C SER A 31 -16.63 -3.47 -5.24
N GLU A 32 -16.05 -2.34 -4.84
CA GLU A 32 -16.79 -1.11 -4.47
C GLU A 32 -16.40 0.10 -5.32
N GLY A 33 -15.35 -0.01 -6.14
CA GLY A 33 -14.81 1.08 -6.96
C GLY A 33 -13.69 1.87 -6.27
N ILE A 34 -13.13 2.82 -7.02
CA ILE A 34 -11.86 3.46 -6.66
C ILE A 34 -11.93 4.34 -5.40
N ASP A 35 -13.07 4.98 -5.12
CA ASP A 35 -13.21 5.90 -3.99
C ASP A 35 -13.05 5.20 -2.64
N GLY A 36 -13.61 4.00 -2.50
CA GLY A 36 -13.49 3.18 -1.28
C GLY A 36 -12.04 2.76 -1.02
N ALA A 37 -11.34 2.35 -2.08
CA ALA A 37 -9.93 1.98 -2.01
C ALA A 37 -9.02 3.17 -1.66
N ILE A 38 -9.27 4.36 -2.22
CA ILE A 38 -8.52 5.58 -1.88
C ILE A 38 -8.69 5.89 -0.39
N ARG A 39 -9.92 5.93 0.10
CA ARG A 39 -10.21 6.25 1.51
C ARG A 39 -9.55 5.25 2.46
N TYR A 40 -9.64 3.95 2.17
CA TYR A 40 -8.98 2.91 2.96
C TYR A 40 -7.46 3.12 3.04
N MET A 41 -6.80 3.41 1.91
CA MET A 41 -5.35 3.64 1.92
C MET A 41 -4.96 4.94 2.66
N GLU A 42 -5.79 5.99 2.60
CA GLU A 42 -5.59 7.24 3.35
C GLU A 42 -5.74 7.04 4.86
N GLU A 43 -6.71 6.21 5.30
CA GLU A 43 -6.89 5.82 6.71
C GLU A 43 -5.68 5.05 7.25
N HIS A 44 -4.99 4.32 6.38
CA HIS A 44 -3.72 3.64 6.67
C HIS A 44 -2.47 4.52 6.48
N HIS A 45 -2.65 5.85 6.34
CA HIS A 45 -1.59 6.85 6.22
C HIS A 45 -0.68 6.72 4.98
N LEU A 46 -1.14 6.08 3.91
CA LEU A 46 -0.43 6.11 2.64
C LEU A 46 -0.60 7.47 1.97
N ASP A 47 0.47 7.97 1.37
CA ASP A 47 0.42 9.25 0.67
C ASP A 47 -0.35 9.15 -0.65
N ARG A 48 -1.06 10.23 -1.01
CA ARG A 48 -1.91 10.28 -2.21
C ARG A 48 -1.16 9.95 -3.50
N LYS A 49 0.14 10.27 -3.61
CA LYS A 49 0.94 9.97 -4.81
C LYS A 49 1.19 8.46 -4.93
N THR A 50 1.43 7.77 -3.83
CA THR A 50 1.55 6.31 -3.79
C THR A 50 0.22 5.63 -4.08
N ILE A 51 -0.88 6.11 -3.49
CA ILE A 51 -2.24 5.60 -3.73
C ILE A 51 -2.57 5.64 -5.23
N LEU A 52 -2.44 6.80 -5.87
CA LEU A 52 -2.74 6.95 -7.30
C LEU A 52 -1.81 6.10 -8.17
N ARG A 53 -0.54 5.95 -7.81
CA ARG A 53 0.40 5.10 -8.56
C ARG A 53 -0.04 3.64 -8.55
N VAL A 54 -0.52 3.14 -7.41
CA VAL A 54 -1.00 1.76 -7.25
C VAL A 54 -2.32 1.58 -7.97
N LEU A 55 -3.34 2.37 -7.60
CA LEU A 55 -4.71 2.18 -8.09
C LEU A 55 -4.87 2.53 -9.56
N CYS A 56 -4.09 3.46 -10.12
CA CYS A 56 -4.14 3.78 -11.55
C CYS A 56 -3.09 3.02 -12.37
N SER A 57 -2.40 2.02 -11.78
CA SER A 57 -1.40 1.26 -12.52
C SER A 57 -2.07 0.45 -13.65
N PRO A 58 -1.54 0.52 -14.88
CA PRO A 58 -2.09 -0.23 -16.01
C PRO A 58 -1.96 -1.75 -15.85
N LYS A 59 -1.27 -2.24 -14.81
CA LYS A 59 -1.20 -3.67 -14.48
C LYS A 59 -2.51 -4.21 -13.90
N PHE A 60 -3.36 -3.35 -13.32
CA PHE A 60 -4.59 -3.75 -12.62
C PHE A 60 -5.87 -3.44 -13.41
N HIS A 61 -5.76 -2.82 -14.58
CA HIS A 61 -6.90 -2.39 -15.42
C HIS A 61 -6.87 -2.99 -16.84
N ARG A 62 -6.43 -4.25 -16.96
CA ARG A 62 -6.39 -4.98 -18.24
C ARG A 62 -7.58 -5.89 -18.43
#